data_AF-A0A1U9QM01-F1
#
_entry.id   AF-A0A1U9QM01-F1
#
_cell.length_a   1.000
_cell.length_b   1.000
_cell.length_c   1.000
_cell.angle_alpha   90.00
_cell.angle_beta   90.00
_cell.angle_gamma   90.00
#
_symmetry.space_group_name_H-M   'P 1'
#
loop_
_entity.id
_entity.type
_entity.pdbx_description
1 polymer ?
#
loop_
_entity_poly.entity_id
_entity_poly.type
_entity_poly.pdbx_seq_one_letter_code
_entity_poly.pdbx_strand_id
1 'polypeptide(L)'
;MSTHDVGLDEMTEVVVHSQDNPAVRVRFCDRFRPDEDCVHYAIEACAPGLNARVDEVVAWIWDADLVSFLEELVRDFRGWDGERVWQNNDHDFTLSAVFRSSGHVGLTWTLRPWPTAAGGWEGSVTTWLEAGEQMSTLAADLRHFLHGNWSDRG
;
A
#
# COMPACT_ATOMS: atom_id res chain seq x y z
N MET A 1 22.10 19.98 -28.34
CA MET A 1 22.82 19.43 -27.18
C MET A 1 21.76 18.95 -26.21
N SER A 2 21.57 17.64 -26.14
CA SER A 2 20.61 17.01 -25.23
C SER A 2 21.25 16.90 -23.85
N THR A 3 20.67 17.57 -22.88
CA THR A 3 20.89 17.24 -21.48
C THR A 3 19.62 16.51 -21.04
N HIS A 4 19.69 15.17 -21.03
CA HIS A 4 18.75 14.37 -20.27
C HIS A 4 19.09 14.63 -18.80
N ASP A 5 18.30 15.48 -18.17
CA ASP A 5 18.30 15.61 -16.72
C ASP A 5 17.47 14.44 -16.19
N VAL A 6 18.14 13.47 -15.58
CA VAL A 6 17.51 12.32 -14.95
C VAL A 6 16.82 12.86 -13.71
N GLY A 7 15.53 13.15 -13.84
CA GLY A 7 14.68 13.54 -12.71
C GLY A 7 14.85 12.51 -11.61
N LEU A 8 15.22 12.97 -10.42
CA LEU A 8 15.14 12.18 -9.21
C LEU A 8 13.68 11.74 -9.08
N ASP A 9 13.45 10.45 -9.23
CA ASP A 9 12.15 9.82 -9.40
C ASP A 9 11.23 10.16 -8.22
N GLU A 10 10.39 11.17 -8.39
CA GLU A 10 9.27 11.44 -7.49
C GLU A 10 8.34 10.22 -7.59
N MET A 11 8.36 9.33 -6.58
CA MET A 11 7.51 8.14 -6.61
C MET A 11 6.06 8.55 -6.36
N THR A 12 5.38 8.87 -7.46
CA THR A 12 4.00 9.36 -7.49
C THR A 12 2.98 8.23 -7.41
N GLU A 13 3.42 6.98 -7.56
CA GLU A 13 2.60 5.79 -7.39
C GLU A 13 3.42 4.60 -6.90
N VAL A 14 2.75 3.70 -6.18
CA VAL A 14 3.29 2.38 -5.80
C VAL A 14 2.36 1.32 -6.37
N VAL A 15 2.89 0.38 -7.14
CA VAL A 15 2.12 -0.72 -7.71
C VAL A 15 2.63 -2.05 -7.20
N VAL A 16 1.75 -2.82 -6.56
CA VAL A 16 2.01 -4.17 -6.10
C VAL A 16 1.37 -5.15 -7.08
N HIS A 17 2.17 -5.96 -7.75
CA HIS A 17 1.68 -7.07 -8.58
C HIS A 17 1.76 -8.38 -7.81
N SER A 18 0.73 -9.22 -7.94
CA SER A 18 0.83 -10.58 -7.42
C SER A 18 1.81 -11.40 -8.27
N GLN A 19 2.70 -12.13 -7.62
CA GLN A 19 3.70 -12.95 -8.31
C GLN A 19 3.07 -14.11 -9.09
N ASP A 20 1.97 -14.68 -8.60
CA ASP A 20 1.27 -15.82 -9.21
C ASP A 20 0.31 -15.41 -10.34
N ASN A 21 -0.19 -14.16 -10.30
CA ASN A 21 -1.09 -13.63 -11.31
C ASN A 21 -0.90 -12.10 -11.49
N PRO A 22 -0.18 -11.66 -12.53
CA PRO A 22 0.06 -10.24 -12.79
C PRO A 22 -1.19 -9.39 -13.04
N ALA A 23 -2.34 -10.02 -13.34
CA ALA A 23 -3.62 -9.33 -13.49
C ALA A 23 -4.20 -8.89 -12.12
N VAL A 24 -3.73 -9.49 -11.02
CA VAL A 24 -4.04 -9.06 -9.66
C VAL A 24 -3.02 -8.02 -9.23
N ARG A 25 -3.49 -6.80 -8.94
CA ARG A 25 -2.63 -5.70 -8.50
C ARG A 25 -3.33 -4.77 -7.53
N VAL A 26 -2.52 -4.09 -6.74
CA VAL A 26 -2.92 -2.94 -5.92
C VAL A 26 -2.07 -1.74 -6.27
N ARG A 27 -2.70 -0.57 -6.39
CA ARG A 27 -2.00 0.69 -6.71
C ARG A 27 -2.34 1.75 -5.68
N PHE A 28 -1.30 2.40 -5.15
CA PHE A 28 -1.37 3.64 -4.39
C PHE A 28 -1.04 4.78 -5.35
N CYS A 29 -1.87 5.81 -5.42
CA CYS A 29 -1.73 6.89 -6.41
C CYS A 29 -2.41 8.17 -5.92
N ASP A 30 -2.34 9.23 -6.73
CA ASP A 30 -3.01 10.51 -6.50
C ASP A 30 -2.72 11.11 -5.11
N ARG A 31 -1.47 10.96 -4.68
CA ARG A 31 -1.00 11.46 -3.39
C ARG A 31 -1.05 12.98 -3.34
N PHE A 32 -1.60 13.54 -2.26
CA PHE A 32 -1.45 14.94 -1.91
C PHE A 32 -1.39 15.13 -0.39
N ARG A 33 -0.86 16.28 0.04
CA ARG A 33 -0.83 16.66 1.46
C ARG A 33 -1.73 17.87 1.66
N PRO A 34 -2.90 17.71 2.30
CA PRO A 34 -3.76 18.86 2.60
C PRO A 34 -3.19 19.72 3.74
N ASP A 35 -2.45 19.12 4.67
CA ASP A 35 -1.80 19.78 5.81
C ASP A 35 -0.51 19.03 6.24
N GLU A 36 0.09 19.47 7.36
CA GLU A 36 1.34 18.93 7.89
C GLU A 36 1.17 17.63 8.68
N ASP A 37 -0.07 17.21 8.98
CA ASP A 37 -0.37 16.10 9.88
C ASP A 37 -0.79 14.82 9.14
N CYS A 38 -1.15 14.94 7.85
CA CYS A 38 -1.61 13.80 7.07
C CYS A 38 -1.24 13.84 5.58
N VAL A 39 -1.35 12.66 4.96
CA VAL A 39 -1.24 12.45 3.53
C VAL A 39 -2.51 11.77 3.04
N HIS A 40 -3.12 12.34 2.01
CA HIS A 40 -4.26 11.75 1.30
C HIS A 40 -3.76 11.06 0.04
N TYR A 41 -4.39 9.94 -0.30
CA TYR A 41 -4.09 9.19 -1.51
C TYR A 41 -5.31 8.38 -1.95
N ALA A 42 -5.27 7.86 -3.16
CA ALA A 42 -6.20 6.86 -3.61
C ALA A 42 -5.55 5.48 -3.63
N ILE A 43 -6.36 4.47 -3.35
CA ILE A 43 -5.98 3.07 -3.47
C ILE A 43 -6.91 2.36 -4.45
N GLU A 44 -6.32 1.62 -5.38
CA GLU A 44 -7.01 0.84 -6.40
C GLU A 44 -6.67 -0.65 -6.22
N ALA A 45 -7.69 -1.49 -6.22
CA ALA A 45 -7.56 -2.94 -6.25
C ALA A 45 -8.14 -3.49 -7.56
N CYS A 46 -7.34 -4.28 -8.27
CA CYS A 46 -7.73 -4.89 -9.55
C CYS A 46 -7.51 -6.40 -9.51
N ALA A 47 -8.48 -7.14 -10.02
CA ALA A 47 -8.40 -8.57 -10.32
C ALA A 47 -9.38 -8.90 -11.47
N PRO A 48 -9.31 -10.09 -12.10
CA PRO A 48 -10.30 -10.47 -13.11
C PRO A 48 -11.75 -10.33 -12.60
N GLY A 49 -12.51 -9.40 -13.17
CA GLY A 49 -13.90 -9.10 -12.77
C GLY A 49 -14.06 -8.13 -11.60
N LEU A 50 -12.97 -7.63 -11.01
CA LEU A 50 -12.97 -6.65 -9.93
C LEU A 50 -12.11 -5.44 -10.29
N ASN A 51 -12.70 -4.26 -10.25
CA ASN A 51 -11.99 -2.99 -10.22
C ASN A 51 -12.65 -2.15 -9.13
N ALA A 52 -11.90 -1.90 -8.07
CA ALA A 52 -12.33 -1.17 -6.91
C ALA A 52 -11.35 -0.03 -6.65
N ARG A 53 -11.87 1.15 -6.32
CA ARG A 53 -11.08 2.33 -5.99
C ARG A 53 -11.72 3.05 -4.81
N VAL A 54 -10.88 3.42 -3.84
CA VAL A 54 -11.25 4.31 -2.74
C VAL A 54 -10.37 5.56 -2.87
N ASP A 55 -11.04 6.71 -2.96
CA ASP A 55 -10.41 8.03 -2.99
C ASP A 55 -10.28 8.58 -1.56
N GLU A 56 -9.34 9.50 -1.38
CA GLU A 56 -9.13 10.26 -0.13
C GLU A 56 -8.86 9.39 1.11
N VAL A 57 -8.19 8.24 0.94
CA VAL A 57 -7.68 7.47 2.07
C VAL A 57 -6.64 8.28 2.82
N VAL A 58 -6.74 8.33 4.15
CA VAL A 58 -5.88 9.16 5.00
C VAL A 58 -4.79 8.32 5.67
N ALA A 59 -3.54 8.75 5.53
CA ALA A 59 -2.41 8.32 6.35
C ALA A 59 -1.99 9.45 7.30
N TRP A 60 -2.24 9.26 8.59
CA TRP A 60 -1.81 10.18 9.64
C TRP A 60 -0.34 9.99 9.97
N ILE A 61 0.42 11.10 10.07
CA ILE A 61 1.88 11.05 10.29
C ILE A 61 2.23 10.61 11.72
N TRP A 62 1.28 10.69 12.66
CA TRP A 62 1.47 10.43 14.10
C TRP A 62 0.84 9.13 14.61
N ASP A 63 0.15 8.34 13.77
CA ASP A 63 -0.60 7.16 14.19
C ASP A 63 -0.11 5.86 13.52
N ALA A 64 -0.83 4.75 13.76
CA ALA A 64 -0.60 3.39 13.27
C ALA A 64 -0.20 3.33 11.80
N ASP A 65 1.10 3.45 11.57
CA ASP A 65 1.69 3.60 10.26
C ASP A 65 1.71 2.25 9.53
N LEU A 66 1.09 2.21 8.34
CA LEU A 66 1.17 1.07 7.42
C LEU A 66 2.61 0.65 7.18
N VAL A 67 3.53 1.60 7.09
CA VAL A 67 4.95 1.33 6.87
C VAL A 67 5.52 0.55 8.05
N SER A 68 5.22 0.96 9.29
CA SER A 68 5.67 0.26 10.49
C SER A 68 5.16 -1.18 10.53
N PHE A 69 3.90 -1.42 10.16
CA PHE A 69 3.35 -2.76 10.03
C PHE A 69 4.11 -3.61 8.99
N LEU A 70 4.37 -3.07 7.80
CA LEU A 70 5.13 -3.77 6.76
C LEU A 70 6.57 -4.06 7.19
N GLU A 71 7.21 -3.15 7.92
CA GLU A 71 8.55 -3.36 8.47
C GLU A 71 8.59 -4.49 9.51
N GLU A 72 7.54 -4.64 10.32
CA GLU A 72 7.42 -5.79 11.22
C GLU A 72 7.31 -7.11 10.45
N LEU A 73 6.54 -7.15 9.35
CA LEU A 73 6.46 -8.32 8.48
C LEU A 73 7.83 -8.66 7.86
N VAL A 74 8.59 -7.65 7.41
CA VAL A 74 9.95 -7.82 6.87
C VAL A 74 10.93 -8.32 7.94
N ARG A 75 10.84 -7.82 9.18
CA ARG A 75 11.69 -8.29 10.29
C ARG A 75 11.42 -9.75 10.62
N ASP A 76 10.16 -10.16 10.53
CA ASP A 76 9.72 -11.54 10.77
C ASP A 76 9.73 -12.40 9.49
N PHE A 77 10.63 -12.11 8.53
CA PHE A 77 10.77 -12.86 7.27
C PHE A 77 10.99 -14.37 7.45
N ARG A 78 11.42 -14.82 8.63
CA ARG A 78 11.59 -16.24 8.97
C ARG A 78 10.25 -16.97 9.18
N GLY A 79 9.16 -16.22 9.26
CA GLY A 79 7.80 -16.71 9.39
C GLY A 79 7.15 -16.37 10.73
N TRP A 80 5.83 -16.34 10.70
CA TRP A 80 4.96 -16.20 11.86
C TRP A 80 3.75 -17.12 11.71
N ASP A 81 3.10 -17.45 12.82
CA ASP A 81 1.86 -18.21 12.82
C ASP A 81 0.65 -17.29 12.77
N GLY A 82 -0.38 -17.71 12.04
CA GLY A 82 -1.67 -17.01 11.95
C GLY A 82 -1.66 -15.79 11.03
N GLU A 83 -2.65 -14.93 11.23
CA GLU A 83 -2.87 -13.71 10.45
C GLU A 83 -2.47 -12.49 11.28
N ARG A 84 -1.79 -11.54 10.64
CA ARG A 84 -1.54 -10.21 11.18
C ARG A 84 -2.37 -9.21 10.41
N VAL A 85 -3.04 -8.31 11.11
CA VAL A 85 -3.96 -7.34 10.50
C VAL A 85 -3.56 -5.93 10.91
N TRP A 86 -3.51 -5.06 9.91
CA TRP A 86 -3.43 -3.62 10.07
C TRP A 86 -4.65 -2.97 9.41
N GLN A 87 -5.12 -1.88 9.97
CA GLN A 87 -6.24 -1.11 9.47
C GLN A 87 -5.98 0.37 9.73
N ASN A 88 -6.32 1.23 8.77
CA ASN A 88 -6.20 2.66 8.98
C ASN A 88 -7.29 3.20 9.91
N ASN A 89 -7.10 4.43 10.41
CA ASN A 89 -7.99 5.06 11.39
C ASN A 89 -9.43 5.19 10.92
N ASP A 90 -9.63 5.39 9.63
CA ASP A 90 -10.93 5.59 9.01
C ASP A 90 -11.64 4.27 8.69
N HIS A 91 -10.90 3.16 8.87
CA HIS A 91 -11.32 1.80 8.61
C HIS A 91 -11.81 1.57 7.17
N ASP A 92 -11.41 2.39 6.20
CA ASP A 92 -11.73 2.25 4.78
C ASP A 92 -10.69 1.40 4.02
N PHE A 93 -9.52 1.17 4.64
CA PHE A 93 -8.47 0.31 4.15
C PHE A 93 -7.93 -0.63 5.24
N THR A 94 -7.87 -1.91 4.93
CA THR A 94 -7.33 -2.97 5.80
C THR A 94 -6.35 -3.83 5.03
N LEU A 95 -5.20 -4.12 5.65
CA LEU A 95 -4.18 -5.01 5.14
C LEU A 95 -4.02 -6.20 6.08
N SER A 96 -4.28 -7.41 5.59
CA SER A 96 -4.06 -8.65 6.35
C SER A 96 -2.92 -9.45 5.73
N ALA A 97 -2.08 -10.04 6.56
CA ALA A 97 -0.86 -10.72 6.16
C ALA A 97 -0.78 -12.14 6.74
N VAL A 98 -0.52 -13.12 5.88
CA VAL A 98 -0.28 -14.51 6.26
C VAL A 98 1.05 -15.00 5.69
N PHE A 99 1.85 -15.66 6.51
CA PHE A 99 3.09 -16.29 6.06
C PHE A 99 2.83 -17.73 5.61
N ARG A 100 3.39 -18.11 4.46
CA ARG A 100 3.41 -19.50 3.98
C ARG A 100 4.80 -20.09 4.13
N SER A 101 4.86 -21.38 4.46
CA SER A 101 6.10 -22.15 4.60
C SER A 101 6.99 -22.17 3.34
N SER A 102 6.47 -21.73 2.19
CA SER A 102 7.24 -21.51 0.96
C SER A 102 8.07 -20.22 0.96
N GLY A 103 8.10 -19.45 2.05
CA GLY A 103 8.82 -18.15 2.12
C GLY A 103 8.08 -17.01 1.41
N HIS A 104 6.75 -17.13 1.30
CA HIS A 104 5.92 -16.12 0.65
C HIS A 104 4.93 -15.53 1.66
N VAL A 105 4.64 -14.25 1.50
CA VAL A 105 3.64 -13.53 2.27
C VAL A 105 2.43 -13.26 1.38
N GLY A 106 1.26 -13.68 1.85
CA GLY A 106 -0.01 -13.32 1.25
C GLY A 106 -0.50 -12.04 1.90
N LEU A 107 -0.62 -10.99 1.10
CA LEU A 107 -1.18 -9.70 1.50
C LEU A 107 -2.58 -9.57 0.94
N THR A 108 -3.58 -9.54 1.82
CA THR A 108 -4.98 -9.29 1.46
C THR A 108 -5.32 -7.84 1.72
N TRP A 109 -5.62 -7.13 0.63
CA TRP A 109 -5.94 -5.71 0.59
C TRP A 109 -7.44 -5.56 0.52
N THR A 110 -8.05 -5.13 1.61
CA THR A 110 -9.50 -4.94 1.71
C THR A 110 -9.81 -3.44 1.68
N LEU A 111 -10.58 -3.05 0.68
CA LEU A 111 -11.02 -1.69 0.44
C LEU A 111 -12.52 -1.61 0.67
N ARG A 112 -12.97 -0.49 1.25
CA ARG A 112 -14.39 -0.14 1.32
C ARG A 112 -14.52 1.38 1.37
N PRO A 113 -15.62 1.98 0.88
CA PRO A 113 -15.90 3.39 1.11
C PRO A 113 -16.01 3.67 2.60
N TRP A 114 -15.79 4.93 2.98
CA TRP A 114 -16.01 5.42 4.34
C TRP A 114 -17.31 4.84 4.93
N PRO A 115 -17.32 4.30 6.16
CA PRO A 115 -18.45 3.51 6.68
C PRO A 115 -19.83 4.19 6.66
N THR A 116 -19.88 5.52 6.65
CA THR A 116 -21.13 6.30 6.58
C THR A 116 -21.52 6.74 5.16
N ALA A 117 -20.73 6.41 4.14
CA ALA A 117 -21.05 6.71 2.74
C ALA A 117 -22.25 5.89 2.25
N ALA A 118 -23.14 6.51 1.46
CA ALA A 118 -24.26 5.81 0.85
C ALA A 118 -23.77 4.85 -0.25
N GLY A 119 -24.32 3.63 -0.29
CA GLY A 119 -23.92 2.63 -1.30
C GLY A 119 -22.65 1.85 -0.96
N GLY A 120 -22.41 1.58 0.33
CA GLY A 120 -21.25 0.85 0.82
C GLY A 120 -21.00 -0.49 0.10
N TRP A 121 -19.73 -0.78 -0.13
CA TRP A 121 -19.23 -2.03 -0.69
C TRP A 121 -17.96 -2.41 0.05
N GLU A 122 -17.58 -3.68 -0.03
CA GLU A 122 -16.28 -4.16 0.42
C GLU A 122 -15.71 -5.06 -0.66
N GLY A 123 -14.44 -4.84 -0.99
CA GLY A 123 -13.73 -5.59 -2.03
C GLY A 123 -12.32 -5.92 -1.56
N SER A 124 -11.91 -7.17 -1.76
CA SER A 124 -10.58 -7.63 -1.39
C SER A 124 -9.86 -8.29 -2.55
N VAL A 125 -8.55 -8.03 -2.64
CA VAL A 125 -7.64 -8.78 -3.51
C VAL A 125 -6.47 -9.29 -2.68
N THR A 126 -5.91 -10.45 -3.05
CA THR A 126 -4.73 -10.99 -2.38
C THR A 126 -3.55 -10.99 -3.36
N THR A 127 -2.43 -10.39 -2.96
CA THR A 127 -1.16 -10.47 -3.69
C THR A 127 -0.18 -11.37 -2.95
N TRP A 128 0.60 -12.15 -3.68
CA TRP A 128 1.68 -12.97 -3.13
C TRP A 128 3.04 -12.35 -3.43
N LEU A 129 3.83 -12.14 -2.37
CA LEU A 129 5.18 -11.58 -2.44
C LEU A 129 6.19 -12.49 -1.74
N GLU A 130 7.43 -12.46 -2.19
CA GLU A 130 8.56 -13.06 -1.49
C GLU A 130 8.81 -12.31 -0.16
N ALA A 131 8.96 -13.05 0.93
CA ALA A 131 8.97 -12.50 2.29
C ALA A 131 10.15 -11.58 2.61
N GLY A 132 11.26 -11.70 1.87
CA GLY A 132 12.48 -10.90 2.02
C GLY A 132 12.50 -9.67 1.12
N GLU A 133 13.05 -9.82 -0.09
CA GLU A 133 13.38 -8.73 -1.00
C GLU A 133 12.13 -7.99 -1.47
N GLN A 134 11.09 -8.70 -1.93
CA GLN A 134 9.87 -8.05 -2.44
C GLN A 134 9.11 -7.30 -1.34
N MET A 135 8.98 -7.89 -0.15
CA MET A 135 8.40 -7.21 1.00
C MET A 135 9.24 -6.00 1.45
N SER A 136 10.58 -6.09 1.40
CA SER A 136 11.48 -4.99 1.76
C SER A 136 11.36 -3.83 0.77
N THR A 137 11.30 -4.11 -0.53
CA THR A 137 11.05 -3.11 -1.58
C THR A 137 9.69 -2.46 -1.37
N LEU A 138 8.63 -3.25 -1.15
CA LEU A 138 7.30 -2.71 -0.87
C LEU A 138 7.31 -1.75 0.34
N ALA A 139 7.97 -2.12 1.44
CA ALA A 139 8.06 -1.28 2.64
C ALA A 139 8.87 0.01 2.41
N ALA A 140 9.89 -0.03 1.54
CA ALA A 140 10.67 1.14 1.16
C ALA A 140 9.89 2.08 0.23
N ASP A 141 9.21 1.50 -0.76
CA ASP A 141 8.39 2.21 -1.74
C ASP A 141 7.21 2.92 -1.06
N LEU A 142 6.47 2.22 -0.19
CA LEU A 142 5.38 2.83 0.58
C LEU A 142 5.87 3.85 1.59
N ARG A 143 7.08 3.69 2.15
CA ARG A 143 7.70 4.73 2.97
C ARG A 143 7.97 5.99 2.17
N HIS A 144 8.56 5.85 1.00
CA HIS A 144 8.86 6.99 0.16
C HIS A 144 7.57 7.64 -0.37
N PHE A 145 6.55 6.84 -0.69
CA PHE A 145 5.23 7.32 -1.06
C PHE A 145 4.48 7.98 0.10
N LEU A 146 4.51 7.52 1.34
CA LEU A 146 3.74 8.17 2.41
C LEU A 146 4.53 9.29 3.09
N HIS A 147 5.82 9.07 3.33
CA HIS A 147 6.65 9.96 4.15
C HIS A 147 7.62 10.82 3.34
N GLY A 148 7.84 10.52 2.06
CA GLY A 148 8.78 11.25 1.22
C GLY A 148 8.43 12.74 1.11
N ASN A 149 9.40 13.59 1.45
CA ASN A 149 9.25 15.04 1.38
C ASN A 149 9.17 15.51 -0.07
N TRP A 150 8.15 16.32 -0.35
CA TRP A 150 8.10 17.21 -1.51
C TRP A 150 9.35 18.11 -1.49
N SER A 151 10.13 18.09 -2.57
CA SER A 151 11.03 19.20 -2.84
C SER A 151 10.25 20.19 -3.68
N ASP A 152 9.98 21.35 -3.08
CA ASP A 152 9.25 22.46 -3.67
C ASP A 152 9.86 22.84 -5.02
N ARG A 153 9.10 22.63 -6.10
CA ARG A 153 9.36 23.30 -7.36
C ARG A 153 8.93 24.76 -7.19
N GLY A 154 9.86 25.58 -6.69
CA GLY A 154 9.84 27.02 -6.87
C GLY A 154 10.12 27.43 -8.31
#